data_AF-A0A0P9GEE4-F1
#
_entry.id   AF-A0A0P9GEE4-F1
#
_cell.length_a   1.000
_cell.length_b   1.000
_cell.length_c   1.000
_cell.angle_alpha   90.00
_cell.angle_beta   90.00
_cell.angle_gamma   90.00
#
_symmetry.space_group_name_H-M   'P 1'
#
loop_
_entity.id
_entity.type
_entity.pdbx_description
1 polymer ?
#
loop_
_entity_poly.entity_id
_entity_poly.type
_entity_poly.pdbx_seq_one_letter_code
_entity_poly.pdbx_strand_id
1 'polypeptide(L)' 'MKLVTVLLPEAYLEGLDELVRASMYPSRSAAIRSAVRDLLKRELWVRRE' A
#
# COMPACT_ATOMS: atom_id res chain seq x y z
N MET A 1 -11.38 -4.65 9.61
CA MET A 1 -10.85 -4.60 8.22
C MET A 1 -11.83 -5.36 7.32
N LYS A 2 -12.00 -4.96 6.05
CA LYS A 2 -12.77 -5.73 5.05
C LYS A 2 -11.80 -6.32 4.03
N LEU A 3 -12.08 -7.53 3.53
CA LEU A 3 -11.29 -8.15 2.47
C LEU A 3 -11.60 -7.46 1.14
N VAL A 4 -10.56 -7.09 0.41
CA VAL A 4 -10.66 -6.51 -0.94
C VAL A 4 -9.66 -7.24 -1.81
N THR A 5 -10.10 -7.70 -2.98
CA THR A 5 -9.26 -8.33 -3.99
C THR A 5 -9.02 -7.35 -5.13
N VAL A 6 -7.76 -7.17 -5.50
CA VAL A 6 -7.35 -6.33 -6.63
C VAL A 6 -6.39 -7.12 -7.52
N LEU A 7 -6.41 -6.84 -8.82
CA LEU A 7 -5.43 -7.36 -9.76
C LEU A 7 -4.35 -6.29 -9.95
N LEU A 8 -3.08 -6.69 -9.81
CA LEU A 8 -1.92 -5.83 -9.98
C LEU A 8 -0.93 -6.48 -10.96
N PRO A 9 -0.19 -5.69 -11.74
CA PRO A 9 0.93 -6.20 -12.52
C PRO A 9 1.94 -6.94 -11.64
N GLU A 10 2.55 -8.00 -12.19
CA GLU A 10 3.51 -8.85 -11.48
C GLU A 10 4.71 -8.06 -10.93
N ALA A 11 5.26 -7.15 -11.73
CA ALA A 11 6.36 -6.27 -11.30
C ALA A 11 6.05 -5.47 -10.02
N TYR A 12 4.78 -5.11 -9.78
CA TYR A 12 4.39 -4.40 -8.56
C TYR A 12 4.32 -5.35 -7.36
N LEU A 13 3.88 -6.59 -7.57
CA LEU A 13 3.89 -7.62 -6.54
C LEU A 13 5.32 -7.94 -6.11
N GLU A 14 6.24 -8.08 -7.07
CA GLU A 14 7.67 -8.28 -6.82
C GLU A 14 8.26 -7.14 -5.98
N GLY A 15 7.98 -5.89 -6.35
CA GLY A 15 8.41 -4.73 -5.58
C GLY A 15 7.85 -4.73 -4.15
N LEU A 16 6.59 -5.11 -3.95
CA LEU A 16 6.00 -5.26 -2.62
C LEU A 16 6.66 -6.40 -1.82
N ASP A 17 7.02 -7.50 -2.47
CA ASP A 17 7.71 -8.62 -1.83
C ASP A 17 9.13 -8.23 -1.40
N GLU A 18 9.85 -7.42 -2.18
CA GLU A 18 11.15 -6.87 -1.76
C GLU A 18 11.05 -6.00 -0.50
N LEU A 19 10.03 -5.15 -0.42
CA LEU A 19 9.79 -4.33 0.78
C LEU A 19 9.56 -5.18 2.03
N VAL A 20 8.90 -6.34 1.87
CA VAL A 20 8.69 -7.28 2.97
C VAL A 20 9.97 -8.05 3.29
N ARG A 21 10.72 -8.51 2.28
CA ARG A 21 12.02 -9.17 2.45
C ARG A 21 13.02 -8.29 3.19
N ALA A 22 13.04 -7.00 2.87
CA ALA A 22 13.86 -6.00 3.55
C ALA A 22 13.37 -5.64 4.97
N SER A 23 12.33 -6.33 5.48
CA SER A 23 11.70 -6.08 6.79
C SER A 23 11.17 -4.65 6.98
N MET A 24 10.93 -3.91 5.89
CA MET A 24 10.35 -2.56 5.95
C MET A 24 8.86 -2.61 6.29
N TYR A 25 8.18 -3.67 5.85
CA TYR A 25 6.79 -3.93 6.18
C TYR A 25 6.59 -5.39 6.59
N PRO A 26 5.67 -5.68 7.53
CA PRO A 26 5.42 -7.04 8.01
C PRO A 26 4.67 -7.92 6.99
N SER A 27 4.06 -7.32 5.96
CA SER A 27 3.38 -8.04 4.88
C SER A 27 3.07 -7.11 3.70
N ARG A 28 2.82 -7.69 2.52
CA ARG A 28 2.31 -6.95 1.34
C ARG A 28 1.04 -6.16 1.68
N SER A 29 0.12 -6.77 2.42
CA SER A 29 -1.13 -6.13 2.84
C SER A 29 -0.87 -4.92 3.75
N ALA A 30 0.18 -4.93 4.57
CA ALA A 30 0.54 -3.77 5.38
C ALA A 30 1.10 -2.64 4.52
N ALA A 31 1.99 -2.95 3.57
CA ALA A 31 2.54 -1.99 2.62
C ALA A 31 1.43 -1.32 1.79
N ILE A 32 0.52 -2.11 1.21
CA ILE A 32 -0.62 -1.61 0.42
C ILE A 32 -1.50 -0.68 1.27
N ARG A 33 -1.83 -1.06 2.51
CA ARG A 33 -2.66 -0.22 3.39
C ARG A 33 -1.98 1.09 3.75
N SER A 34 -0.66 1.09 3.95
CA SER A 34 0.10 2.32 4.19
C SER A 34 0.10 3.22 2.96
N ALA A 35 0.37 2.66 1.77
CA ALA A 35 0.32 3.41 0.52
C ALA A 35 -1.07 4.04 0.26
N VAL A 36 -2.15 3.29 0.48
CA VAL A 36 -3.52 3.81 0.36
C VAL A 36 -3.78 4.92 1.38
N ARG A 37 -3.34 4.77 2.63
CA ARG A 37 -3.50 5.80 3.66
C ARG A 37 -2.79 7.09 3.25
N ASP A 38 -1.54 6.99 2.80
CA ASP A 38 -0.71 8.14 2.46
C ASP A 38 -1.26 8.86 1.21
N LEU A 39 -1.78 8.11 0.24
CA LEU A 39 -2.53 8.65 -0.89
C LEU A 39 -3.76 9.44 -0.41
N LEU A 40 -4.61 8.85 0.44
CA LEU A 40 -5.81 9.52 0.94
C LEU A 40 -5.47 10.78 1.77
N LYS A 41 -4.40 10.73 2.58
CA LYS A 41 -3.90 11.90 3.30
C LYS A 41 -3.55 13.04 2.35
N ARG A 42 -2.76 12.73 1.32
CA ARG A 42 -2.27 13.72 0.37
C ARG A 42 -3.40 14.34 -0.45
N GLU A 43 -4.32 13.53 -0.96
CA GLU A 43 -5.33 14.00 -1.92
C GLU A 43 -6.59 14.57 -1.26
N LEU A 44 -7.04 14.00 -0.15
CA LEU A 44 -8.33 14.36 0.46
C LEU A 44 -8.22 15.26 1.68
N TRP A 45 -7.17 15.10 2.50
CA TRP A 45 -7.05 15.86 3.75
C TRP A 45 -6.26 17.16 3.61
N VAL A 46 -5.43 17.32 2.58
CA VAL A 46 -4.77 18.61 2.28
C VAL A 46 -5.74 19.61 1.60
N ARG A 47 -6.77 19.12 0.90
CA ARG A 47 -7.77 19.97 0.22
C ARG A 47 -8.90 20.49 1.13
N ARG A 48 -8.79 20.29 2.44
CA ARG A 48 -9.84 20.69 3.40
C ARG A 48 -9.45 21.95 4.18
N GLU A 49 -8.78 22.88 3.49
CA GLU A 49 -8.57 24.28 3.92
C GLU A 49 -9.27 25.23 2.94
#